data_AF-A0A820X002-F1
#
_entry.id   AF-A0A820X002-F1
#
_cell.length_a   1.000
_cell.length_b   1.000
_cell.length_c   1.000
_cell.angle_alpha   90.00
_cell.angle_beta   90.00
_cell.angle_gamma   90.00
#
_symmetry.space_group_name_H-M   'P 1'
#
loop_
_entity.id
_entity.type
_entity.pdbx_description
1 polymer ?
#
loop_
_entity_poly.entity_id
_entity_poly.type
_entity_poly.pdbx_seq_one_letter_code
_entity_poly.pdbx_strand_id
1 'polypeptide(L)'
;MIADRIVEVLKTANETDHDQVKGCLYILLGNDSFFLPTKISWSKMEKLWPSIASVNHSEKRSITNLIQRISHKIEKLFVTKEINQNANEESTRAAITLWCAIESKELETGNKLHEQQNLANTQSYNNLMEQLNSLITSNTLQVFFF
;
A
#
# COMPACT_ATOMS: atom_id res chain seq x y z
N MET A 1 9.93 9.64 -3.88
CA MET A 1 9.61 9.68 -2.43
C MET A 1 10.37 8.56 -1.73
N ILE A 2 10.57 8.58 -0.40
CA ILE A 2 11.33 7.53 0.32
C ILE A 2 10.77 6.11 0.10
N ALA A 3 9.45 5.99 -0.05
CA ALA A 3 8.78 4.71 -0.32
C ALA A 3 9.19 4.08 -1.66
N ASP A 4 9.40 4.90 -2.70
CA ASP A 4 9.79 4.40 -4.03
C ASP A 4 11.21 3.80 -3.98
N ARG A 5 12.12 4.47 -3.26
CA ARG A 5 13.48 3.97 -3.06
C ARG A 5 13.52 2.68 -2.24
N ILE A 6 12.66 2.57 -1.23
CA ILE A 6 12.51 1.33 -0.46
C ILE A 6 12.02 0.21 -1.37
N VAL A 7 11.00 0.47 -2.21
CA VAL A 7 10.51 -0.52 -3.18
C VAL A 7 11.61 -1.00 -4.12
N GLU A 8 12.42 -0.09 -4.66
CA GLU A 8 13.57 -0.46 -5.50
C GLU A 8 14.52 -1.42 -4.78
N VAL A 9 14.96 -1.06 -3.57
CA VAL A 9 15.90 -1.87 -2.77
C VAL A 9 15.32 -3.25 -2.44
N LEU A 10 14.03 -3.32 -2.10
CA LEU A 10 13.38 -4.59 -1.77
C LEU A 10 13.18 -5.49 -3.00
N LYS A 11 12.91 -4.91 -4.18
CA LYS A 11 12.80 -5.67 -5.43
C LYS A 11 14.12 -6.29 -5.87
N THR A 12 15.24 -5.60 -5.63
CA THR A 12 16.59 -6.09 -5.95
C THR A 12 17.27 -6.73 -4.75
N ALA A 13 16.52 -7.24 -3.76
CA ALA A 13 17.08 -7.74 -2.49
C ALA A 13 18.12 -8.86 -2.63
N ASN A 14 18.10 -9.62 -3.74
CA ASN A 14 19.08 -10.66 -4.04
C ASN A 14 20.44 -10.09 -4.53
N GLU A 15 20.43 -8.90 -5.11
CA GLU A 15 21.60 -8.21 -5.67
C GLU A 15 22.10 -7.09 -4.75
N THR A 16 21.27 -6.70 -3.77
CA THR A 16 21.53 -5.56 -2.90
C THR A 16 22.19 -6.02 -1.61
N ASP A 17 23.04 -5.15 -1.05
CA ASP A 17 23.65 -5.40 0.24
C ASP A 17 22.59 -5.68 1.33
N HIS A 18 22.86 -6.69 2.13
CA HIS A 18 21.90 -7.17 3.13
C HIS A 18 21.62 -6.14 4.22
N ASP A 19 22.59 -5.29 4.56
CA ASP A 19 22.38 -4.24 5.55
C ASP A 19 21.50 -3.12 5.00
N GLN A 20 21.53 -2.86 3.69
CA GLN A 20 20.60 -1.95 3.03
C GLN A 20 19.16 -2.49 3.03
N VAL A 21 18.97 -3.76 2.70
CA VAL A 21 17.66 -4.43 2.78
C VAL A 21 17.13 -4.37 4.22
N LYS A 22 17.98 -4.73 5.19
CA LYS A 22 17.64 -4.70 6.61
C LYS A 22 17.28 -3.28 7.09
N GLY A 23 18.04 -2.27 6.66
CA GLY A 23 17.76 -0.86 6.95
C GLY A 23 16.40 -0.43 6.41
N CYS A 24 16.06 -0.80 5.18
CA CYS A 24 14.74 -0.54 4.61
C CYS A 24 13.63 -1.19 5.42
N LEU A 25 13.81 -2.44 5.86
CA LEU A 25 12.83 -3.15 6.69
C LEU A 25 12.66 -2.49 8.07
N TYR A 26 13.73 -1.96 8.68
CA TYR A 26 13.59 -1.19 9.93
C TYR A 26 12.83 0.13 9.72
N ILE A 27 13.08 0.84 8.62
CA ILE A 27 12.33 2.06 8.29
C ILE A 27 10.85 1.74 8.10
N LEU A 28 10.52 0.63 7.44
CA LEU A 28 9.14 0.17 7.25
C LEU A 28 8.48 -0.25 8.55
N LEU A 29 9.19 -0.99 9.41
CA LEU A 29 8.71 -1.41 10.72
C LEU A 29 8.37 -0.20 11.60
N GLY A 30 9.17 0.87 11.48
CA GLY A 30 8.99 2.13 12.17
C GLY A 30 8.88 1.94 13.68
N ASN A 31 8.04 2.75 14.32
CA ASN A 31 7.73 2.68 15.74
C ASN A 31 6.21 2.67 15.94
N ASP A 32 5.72 2.78 17.16
CA ASP A 32 4.28 2.69 17.44
C ASP A 32 3.48 3.91 16.93
N SER A 33 4.13 5.06 16.75
CA SER A 33 3.48 6.27 16.21
C SER A 33 3.49 6.33 14.68
N PHE A 34 4.45 5.69 14.03
CA PHE A 34 4.63 5.73 12.58
C PHE A 34 4.91 4.36 11.98
N PHE A 35 4.00 3.91 11.12
CA PHE A 35 4.10 2.64 10.40
C PHE A 35 3.70 2.82 8.94
N LEU A 36 4.69 3.00 8.08
CA LEU A 36 4.49 3.38 6.67
C LEU A 36 3.57 2.44 5.89
N PRO A 37 3.65 1.10 6.02
CA PRO A 37 2.83 0.17 5.22
C PRO A 37 1.32 0.38 5.30
N THR A 38 0.80 0.99 6.38
CA THR A 38 -0.63 1.25 6.58
C THR A 38 -1.06 2.69 6.26
N LYS A 39 -0.12 3.62 6.05
CA LYS A 39 -0.40 5.06 5.92
C LYS A 39 -0.34 5.59 4.48
N ILE A 40 0.00 4.73 3.51
CA ILE A 40 0.19 5.12 2.09
C ILE A 40 -1.09 4.94 1.25
N SER A 41 -1.13 5.51 0.04
CA SER A 41 -2.25 5.35 -0.92
C SER A 41 -2.31 3.91 -1.48
N TRP A 42 -3.45 3.52 -2.05
CA TRP A 42 -3.62 2.24 -2.75
C TRP A 42 -2.52 2.00 -3.80
N SER A 43 -2.23 3.01 -4.62
CA SER A 43 -1.16 2.97 -5.64
C SER A 43 0.25 2.73 -5.09
N LYS A 44 0.50 3.08 -3.82
CA LYS A 44 1.78 2.82 -3.15
C LYS A 44 1.76 1.47 -2.44
N MET A 45 0.62 1.06 -1.86
CA MET A 45 0.45 -0.29 -1.30
C MET A 45 0.64 -1.36 -2.37
N GLU A 46 0.06 -1.14 -3.57
CA GLU A 46 0.21 -1.98 -4.77
C GLU A 46 1.67 -2.30 -5.09
N LYS A 47 2.59 -1.39 -4.83
CA LYS A 47 4.03 -1.60 -5.08
C LYS A 47 4.75 -2.14 -3.84
N LEU A 48 4.44 -1.60 -2.67
CA LEU A 48 5.18 -1.85 -1.44
C LEU A 48 4.91 -3.24 -0.88
N TRP A 49 3.64 -3.64 -0.76
CA TRP A 49 3.29 -4.90 -0.09
C TRP A 49 3.82 -6.12 -0.84
N PRO A 50 3.69 -6.22 -2.18
CA PRO A 50 4.32 -7.32 -2.92
C PRO A 50 5.84 -7.31 -2.75
N SER A 51 6.47 -6.14 -2.77
CA SER A 51 7.93 -6.03 -2.58
C SER A 51 8.37 -6.54 -1.20
N ILE A 52 7.61 -6.28 -0.13
CA ILE A 52 7.89 -6.84 1.21
C ILE A 52 7.72 -8.37 1.19
N ALA A 53 6.64 -8.87 0.58
CA ALA A 53 6.37 -10.30 0.51
C ALA A 53 7.44 -11.07 -0.27
N SER A 54 8.00 -10.48 -1.34
CA SER A 54 9.07 -11.10 -2.14
C SER A 54 10.40 -11.24 -1.38
N VAL A 55 10.68 -10.42 -0.36
CA VAL A 55 11.93 -10.54 0.44
C VAL A 55 11.87 -11.71 1.44
N ASN A 56 10.69 -12.32 1.64
CA ASN A 56 10.49 -13.38 2.63
C ASN A 56 11.30 -14.67 2.34
N HIS A 57 11.92 -14.77 1.17
CA HIS A 57 12.85 -15.85 0.79
C HIS A 57 14.29 -15.64 1.27
N SER A 58 14.56 -14.59 2.06
CA SER A 58 15.90 -14.40 2.61
C SER A 58 16.26 -15.55 3.56
N GLU A 59 17.39 -16.21 3.31
CA GLU A 59 17.94 -17.24 4.19
C GLU A 59 18.40 -16.68 5.56
N LYS A 60 18.52 -15.35 5.66
CA LYS A 60 18.94 -14.68 6.89
C LYS A 60 17.77 -14.52 7.86
N ARG A 61 17.81 -15.29 8.95
CA ARG A 61 16.83 -15.24 10.05
C ARG A 61 16.51 -13.82 10.56
N SER A 62 17.48 -12.91 10.58
CA SER A 62 17.25 -11.53 11.02
C SER A 62 16.32 -10.74 10.08
N ILE A 63 16.39 -11.00 8.78
CA ILE A 63 15.50 -10.41 7.76
C ILE A 63 14.12 -11.05 7.85
N THR A 64 14.05 -12.39 7.91
CA THR A 64 12.79 -13.14 8.09
C THR A 64 12.02 -12.67 9.32
N ASN A 65 12.71 -12.49 10.46
CA ASN A 65 12.10 -11.99 11.69
C ASN A 65 11.55 -10.55 11.52
N LEU A 66 12.23 -9.68 10.77
CA LEU A 66 11.73 -8.32 10.49
C LEU A 66 10.48 -8.35 9.63
N ILE A 67 10.46 -9.19 8.59
CA ILE A 67 9.29 -9.35 7.72
C ILE A 67 8.09 -9.87 8.52
N GLN A 68 8.28 -10.90 9.34
CA GLN A 68 7.21 -11.43 10.21
C GLN A 68 6.64 -10.36 11.14
N ARG A 69 7.51 -9.53 11.74
CA ARG A 69 7.07 -8.41 12.60
C ARG A 69 6.31 -7.34 11.81
N ILE A 70 6.73 -7.04 10.59
CA ILE A 70 6.03 -6.11 9.70
C ILE A 70 4.66 -6.68 9.34
N SER A 71 4.58 -7.94 8.90
CA SER A 71 3.32 -8.60 8.54
C SER A 71 2.34 -8.63 9.70
N HIS A 72 2.79 -9.01 10.89
CA HIS A 72 1.96 -8.99 12.10
C HIS A 72 1.47 -7.57 12.44
N LYS A 73 2.30 -6.55 12.23
CA LYS A 73 1.94 -5.16 12.47
C LYS A 73 0.96 -4.63 11.40
N ILE A 74 1.07 -5.06 10.14
CA ILE A 74 0.06 -4.80 9.11
C ILE A 74 -1.27 -5.38 9.54
N GLU A 75 -1.30 -6.67 9.89
CA GLU A 75 -2.54 -7.34 10.36
C GLU A 75 -3.20 -6.59 11.52
N LYS A 76 -2.40 -6.15 12.50
CA LYS A 76 -2.91 -5.45 13.69
C LYS A 76 -3.38 -4.02 13.44
N LEU A 77 -2.69 -3.27 12.57
CA LEU A 77 -2.88 -1.83 12.42
C LEU A 77 -3.60 -1.43 11.13
N PHE A 78 -3.77 -2.35 10.19
CA PHE A 78 -4.46 -2.06 8.95
C PHE A 78 -5.95 -1.90 9.21
N VAL A 79 -6.42 -0.67 9.01
CA VAL A 79 -7.84 -0.36 8.94
C VAL A 79 -8.23 -0.34 7.47
N THR A 80 -9.36 -0.96 7.14
CA THR A 80 -9.91 -0.97 5.77
C THR A 80 -9.89 0.45 5.21
N LYS A 81 -9.12 0.63 4.14
CA LYS A 81 -9.01 1.91 3.45
C LYS A 81 -10.14 2.02 2.43
N GLU A 82 -10.75 3.19 2.34
CA GLU A 82 -11.82 3.40 1.39
C GLU A 82 -11.29 3.29 -0.05
N ILE A 83 -11.98 2.50 -0.87
CA ILE A 83 -11.73 2.41 -2.31
C ILE A 83 -12.54 3.48 -3.04
N ASN A 84 -13.82 3.57 -2.66
CA ASN A 84 -14.76 4.56 -3.16
C ASN A 84 -15.10 5.53 -2.03
N GLN A 85 -14.78 6.80 -2.23
CA GLN A 85 -15.25 7.89 -1.40
C GLN A 85 -16.31 8.64 -2.20
N ASN A 86 -17.41 9.06 -1.57
CA ASN A 86 -18.46 9.87 -2.19
C ASN A 86 -19.03 10.80 -1.12
N ALA A 87 -19.15 12.08 -1.44
CA ALA A 87 -19.89 13.02 -0.60
C ALA A 87 -21.38 12.84 -0.86
N ASN A 88 -22.20 12.78 0.20
CA ASN A 88 -23.64 12.80 0.03
C ASN A 88 -24.12 14.22 -0.36
N GLU A 89 -25.28 14.30 -1.03
CA GLU A 89 -25.82 15.56 -1.53
C GLU A 89 -26.07 16.59 -0.42
N GLU A 90 -26.45 16.13 0.77
CA GLU A 90 -26.72 16.98 1.92
C GLU A 90 -25.46 17.69 2.41
N SER A 91 -24.34 16.96 2.53
CA SER A 91 -23.04 17.51 2.91
C SER A 91 -22.52 18.47 1.86
N THR A 92 -22.68 18.13 0.58
CA THR A 92 -22.31 19.01 -0.53
C THR A 92 -23.11 20.32 -0.48
N ARG A 93 -24.42 20.26 -0.24
CA ARG A 93 -25.28 21.44 -0.12
C ARG A 93 -24.90 22.32 1.08
N ALA A 94 -24.63 21.70 2.22
CA ALA A 94 -24.17 22.39 3.42
C ALA A 94 -22.82 23.09 3.18
N ALA A 95 -21.87 22.41 2.51
CA ALA A 95 -20.57 22.97 2.18
C ALA A 95 -20.67 24.18 1.23
N ILE A 96 -21.51 24.11 0.19
CA ILE A 96 -21.78 25.24 -0.72
C ILE A 96 -22.35 26.43 0.05
N THR A 97 -23.24 26.17 1.01
CA THR A 97 -23.82 27.21 1.86
C THR A 97 -22.80 27.87 2.78
N LEU A 98 -21.83 27.10 3.30
CA LEU A 98 -20.81 27.57 4.24
C LEU A 98 -19.66 28.34 3.58
N TRP A 99 -19.20 27.91 2.41
CA TRP A 99 -17.97 28.45 1.81
C TRP A 99 -18.21 29.67 0.93
N CYS A 100 -19.04 29.54 -0.10
CA CYS A 100 -19.54 30.56 -1.06
C CYS A 100 -20.15 29.83 -2.27
N ALA A 101 -20.79 30.58 -3.18
CA ALA A 101 -21.23 30.03 -4.47
C ALA A 101 -20.03 29.53 -5.29
N ILE A 102 -19.93 28.20 -5.45
CA ILE A 102 -19.00 27.54 -6.36
C ILE A 102 -19.61 27.54 -7.77
N GLU A 103 -18.81 27.82 -8.79
CA GLU A 103 -19.26 27.71 -10.18
C GLU A 103 -19.57 26.26 -10.54
N SER A 104 -20.67 26.01 -11.25
CA SER A 104 -21.10 24.65 -11.63
C SER A 104 -20.00 23.88 -12.39
N LYS A 105 -19.20 24.58 -13.19
CA LYS A 105 -18.08 24.00 -13.95
C LYS A 105 -16.94 23.48 -13.06
N GLU A 106 -16.63 24.20 -11.98
CA GLU A 106 -15.62 23.77 -11.01
C GLU A 106 -16.09 22.53 -10.25
N LEU A 107 -17.36 22.51 -9.85
CA LEU A 107 -17.99 21.36 -9.19
C LEU A 107 -17.97 20.11 -10.07
N GLU A 108 -18.33 20.23 -11.35
CA GLU A 108 -18.28 19.11 -12.30
C GLU A 108 -16.85 18.59 -12.52
N THR A 109 -15.87 19.49 -12.58
CA THR A 109 -14.46 19.12 -12.75
C THR A 109 -13.95 18.36 -11.52
N GLY A 110 -14.30 18.83 -10.32
CA GLY A 110 -13.99 18.15 -9.06
C GLY A 110 -14.61 16.76 -8.98
N ASN A 111 -15.89 16.63 -9.34
CA ASN A 111 -16.58 15.33 -9.36
C ASN A 111 -15.91 14.33 -10.32
N LYS A 112 -15.57 14.77 -11.53
CA LYS A 112 -14.85 13.93 -12.51
C LYS A 112 -13.48 13.48 -12.00
N LEU A 113 -12.72 14.38 -11.38
CA LEU A 113 -11.41 14.03 -10.80
C LEU A 113 -11.57 12.99 -9.68
N HIS A 114 -12.60 13.13 -8.86
CA HIS A 114 -12.89 12.21 -7.77
C HIS A 114 -13.32 10.82 -8.27
N GLU A 115 -14.17 10.76 -9.30
CA GLU A 115 -14.52 9.50 -9.98
C GLU A 115 -13.29 8.81 -10.56
N GLN A 116 -12.38 9.56 -11.19
CA GLN A 116 -11.12 9.03 -11.71
C GLN A 116 -10.23 8.49 -10.58
N GLN A 117 -10.18 9.14 -9.42
CA GLN A 117 -9.43 8.66 -8.26
C GLN A 117 -10.01 7.37 -7.68
N ASN A 118 -11.35 7.27 -7.57
CA ASN A 118 -12.02 6.04 -7.14
C ASN A 118 -11.75 4.87 -8.10
N LEU A 119 -11.77 5.14 -9.41
CA LEU A 119 -11.41 4.15 -10.42
C LEU A 119 -9.94 3.70 -10.28
N ALA A 120 -9.02 4.64 -10.12
CA ALA A 120 -7.59 4.34 -9.93
C ALA A 120 -7.34 3.56 -8.63
N ASN A 121 -8.03 3.88 -7.54
CA ASN A 121 -7.96 3.12 -6.29
C ASN A 121 -8.44 1.67 -6.48
N THR A 122 -9.55 1.50 -7.20
CA THR A 122 -10.10 0.17 -7.53
C THR A 122 -9.11 -0.65 -8.35
N GLN A 123 -8.50 -0.05 -9.37
CA GLN A 123 -7.47 -0.70 -10.18
C GLN A 123 -6.25 -1.09 -9.33
N SER A 124 -5.72 -0.17 -8.53
CA SER A 124 -4.59 -0.47 -7.64
C SER A 124 -4.89 -1.56 -6.62
N TYR A 125 -6.10 -1.60 -6.07
CA TYR A 125 -6.54 -2.67 -5.18
C TYR A 125 -6.55 -4.03 -5.89
N ASN A 126 -7.16 -4.11 -7.07
CA ASN A 126 -7.21 -5.35 -7.85
C ASN A 126 -5.81 -5.84 -8.22
N ASN A 127 -4.97 -4.94 -8.74
CA ASN A 127 -3.57 -5.25 -9.08
C ASN A 127 -2.77 -5.72 -7.86
N LEU A 128 -3.00 -5.11 -6.69
CA LEU A 128 -2.36 -5.54 -5.45
C LEU A 128 -2.77 -6.98 -5.11
N MET A 129 -4.07 -7.29 -5.15
CA MET A 129 -4.57 -8.63 -4.84
C MET A 129 -4.05 -9.67 -5.84
N GLU A 130 -4.02 -9.35 -7.14
CA GLU A 130 -3.46 -10.23 -8.17
C GLU A 130 -1.97 -10.51 -7.93
N GLN A 131 -1.17 -9.49 -7.61
CA GLN A 131 0.25 -9.65 -7.31
C GLN A 131 0.50 -10.47 -6.03
N LEU A 132 -0.27 -10.24 -4.98
CA LEU A 132 -0.13 -11.02 -3.76
C LEU A 132 -0.56 -12.48 -3.99
N ASN A 133 -1.64 -12.70 -4.74
CA ASN A 133 -2.10 -14.04 -5.09
C ASN A 133 -1.10 -14.77 -5.99
N SER A 134 -0.47 -14.09 -6.94
CA SER A 134 0.56 -14.69 -7.79
C SER A 134 1.80 -15.08 -6.97
N LEU A 135 2.23 -14.24 -6.02
CA LEU A 135 3.34 -14.55 -5.11
C LEU A 135 3.03 -15.74 -4.18
N ILE A 136 1.79 -15.84 -3.71
CA ILE A 136 1.36 -17.00 -2.92
C ILE A 136 1.40 -18.25 -3.81
N THR A 137 0.70 -18.24 -4.93
CA THR A 137 0.55 -19.40 -5.83
C THR A 137 1.88 -19.86 -6.46
N SER A 138 2.80 -18.95 -6.77
CA SER A 138 4.16 -19.30 -7.19
C SER A 138 4.96 -19.98 -6.08
N ASN A 139 4.69 -19.64 -4.82
CA ASN A 139 5.34 -20.21 -3.64
C ASN A 139 4.67 -21.49 -3.12
N THR A 140 3.36 -21.67 -3.32
CA THR A 140 2.64 -22.87 -2.86
C THR A 140 3.06 -24.13 -3.62
N LEU A 141 3.71 -24.00 -4.79
CA LEU A 141 4.30 -25.13 -5.51
C LEU A 141 5.65 -25.61 -4.93
N GLN A 142 6.28 -24.89 -3.99
CA GLN A 142 7.50 -25.34 -3.32
C GLN A 142 7.26 -26.07 -1.98
N VAL A 143 6.04 -26.04 -1.43
CA VAL A 143 5.75 -26.59 -0.08
C VAL A 143 4.82 -27.81 -0.11
N PHE A 144 4.36 -28.25 -1.28
CA PHE A 144 3.62 -29.51 -1.43
C PHE A 144 4.33 -30.45 -2.39
N PHE A 145 5.42 -31.06 -1.95
CA PHE A 145 5.86 -32.43 -2.30
C PHE A 145 7.16 -32.70 -1.54
N PHE A 146 7.04 -33.27 -0.33
CA PHE A 146 7.84 -34.37 0.23
C PHE A 146 7.37 -34.66 1.66
#